data_AF-A0A8T3Z6N4-F1
#
_entry.id   AF-A0A8T3Z6N4-F1
#
_cell.length_a   1.000
_cell.length_b   1.000
_cell.length_c   1.000
_cell.angle_alpha   90.00
_cell.angle_beta   90.00
_cell.angle_gamma   90.00
#
_symmetry.space_group_name_H-M   'P 1'
#
loop_
_entity.id
_entity.type
_entity.pdbx_description
1 polymer ?
#
loop_
_entity_poly.entity_id
_entity_poly.type
_entity_poly.pdbx_seq_one_letter_code
_entity_poly.pdbx_strand_id
1 'polypeptide(L)'
;MARILKGQEPLSVTTIVLALALAIAAFGGSVLSQSLDAGVENNVRLQSLRIASVINIIQNAPPETKTLVDLPRSACAVVITKDFVEIKSISGSKEVDYKATIIQTPTKIIDTTFNCMKDKQIFILKTDQNTVEFQSA
;
A
#
# COMPACT_ATOMS: atom_id res chain seq x y z
N MET A 1 47.16 -26.57 -39.55
CA MET A 1 46.41 -27.76 -39.07
C MET A 1 45.41 -27.32 -38.03
N ALA A 2 44.16 -27.05 -38.43
CA ALA A 2 43.07 -26.69 -37.52
C ALA A 2 42.29 -27.97 -37.17
N ARG A 3 42.38 -28.42 -35.92
CA ARG A 3 41.51 -29.49 -35.40
C ARG A 3 40.19 -28.86 -34.97
N ILE A 4 39.23 -28.88 -35.89
CA ILE A 4 37.82 -28.68 -35.58
C ILE A 4 37.38 -29.90 -34.78
N LEU A 5 37.08 -29.70 -33.49
CA LEU A 5 36.43 -30.68 -32.62
C LEU A 5 35.02 -30.94 -33.18
N LYS A 6 34.91 -31.95 -34.05
CA LYS A 6 33.65 -32.57 -34.45
C LYS A 6 33.16 -33.45 -33.30
N GLY A 7 31.96 -33.16 -32.80
CA GLY A 7 31.19 -34.14 -32.01
C GLY A 7 30.70 -33.67 -30.64
N GLN A 8 30.08 -32.49 -30.55
CA GLN A 8 29.23 -32.18 -29.40
C GLN A 8 27.82 -31.89 -29.89
N GLU A 9 26.88 -32.72 -29.45
CA GLU A 9 25.53 -32.83 -29.97
C GLU A 9 24.78 -31.49 -29.86
N PRO A 10 24.04 -31.06 -30.91
CA PRO A 10 23.28 -29.80 -30.90
C PRO A 10 22.17 -29.78 -29.84
N LEU A 11 21.83 -30.95 -29.27
CA LEU A 11 20.90 -31.10 -28.16
C LEU A 11 21.44 -30.52 -26.83
N SER A 12 22.75 -30.59 -26.60
CA SER A 12 23.33 -30.15 -25.31
C SER A 12 23.26 -28.63 -25.13
N VAL A 13 23.56 -27.88 -26.21
CA VAL A 13 23.57 -26.41 -26.19
C VAL A 13 22.16 -25.84 -26.07
N THR A 14 21.18 -26.41 -26.78
CA THR A 14 19.77 -25.98 -26.68
C THR A 14 19.20 -26.25 -25.29
N THR A 15 19.56 -27.36 -24.65
CA THR A 15 19.09 -27.69 -23.30
C THR A 15 19.68 -26.73 -22.26
N ILE A 16 20.95 -26.35 -22.39
CA ILE A 16 21.61 -25.39 -21.49
C ILE A 16 20.98 -23.99 -21.64
N VAL A 17 20.73 -23.54 -22.87
CA VAL A 17 20.09 -22.24 -23.14
C VAL A 17 18.65 -22.20 -22.60
N LEU A 18 17.89 -23.28 -22.77
CA LEU A 18 16.53 -23.37 -22.25
C LEU A 18 16.50 -23.39 -20.71
N ALA A 19 17.41 -24.14 -20.08
CA ALA A 19 17.56 -24.19 -18.63
C ALA A 19 17.99 -22.84 -18.04
N LEU A 20 18.89 -22.12 -18.71
CA LEU A 20 19.33 -20.78 -18.30
C LEU A 20 18.21 -19.74 -18.45
N ALA A 21 17.43 -19.82 -19.53
CA ALA A 21 16.25 -18.97 -19.73
C ALA A 21 15.17 -19.22 -18.67
N LEU A 22 14.91 -20.48 -18.30
CA LEU A 22 14.01 -20.86 -17.22
C LEU A 22 14.51 -20.38 -15.86
N ALA A 23 15.81 -20.46 -15.59
CA ALA A 23 16.40 -19.92 -14.37
C ALA A 23 16.24 -18.39 -14.31
N ILE A 24 16.55 -17.66 -15.39
CA ILE A 24 16.39 -16.20 -15.42
C ILE A 24 14.92 -15.79 -15.27
N ALA A 25 13.98 -16.53 -15.85
CA ALA A 25 12.54 -16.28 -15.65
C ALA A 25 12.10 -16.56 -14.20
N ALA A 26 12.59 -17.66 -13.60
CA ALA A 26 12.25 -18.07 -12.24
C ALA A 26 12.82 -17.10 -11.18
N PHE A 27 14.05 -16.60 -11.36
CA PHE A 27 14.69 -15.69 -10.41
C PHE A 27 14.42 -14.21 -10.73
N GLY A 28 14.37 -13.82 -12.01
CA GLY A 28 14.13 -12.43 -12.42
C GLY A 28 12.69 -11.96 -12.19
N GLY A 29 11.70 -12.81 -12.46
CA GLY A 29 10.29 -12.48 -12.23
C GLY A 29 9.93 -12.45 -10.74
N SER A 30 10.42 -13.43 -9.98
CA SER A 30 10.04 -13.59 -8.56
C SER A 30 10.64 -12.52 -7.65
N VAL A 31 11.86 -12.03 -7.92
CA VAL A 31 12.52 -11.01 -7.09
C VAL A 31 11.91 -9.63 -7.31
N LEU A 32 11.55 -9.29 -8.56
CA LEU A 32 10.87 -8.02 -8.86
C LEU A 32 9.45 -7.98 -8.27
N SER A 33 8.69 -9.08 -8.36
CA SER A 33 7.36 -9.17 -7.76
C SER A 33 7.40 -9.07 -6.23
N GLN A 34 8.36 -9.71 -5.56
CA GLN A 34 8.51 -9.63 -4.11
C GLN A 34 8.88 -8.21 -3.64
N SER A 35 9.71 -7.49 -4.41
CA SER A 35 10.08 -6.12 -4.07
C SER A 35 8.93 -5.12 -4.26
N LEU A 36 8.05 -5.36 -5.22
CA LEU A 36 6.83 -4.55 -5.42
C LEU A 36 5.82 -4.80 -4.29
N ASP A 37 5.60 -6.06 -3.91
CA ASP A 37 4.70 -6.42 -2.81
C ASP A 37 5.13 -5.78 -1.47
N ALA A 38 6.41 -5.88 -1.13
CA ALA A 38 6.95 -5.26 0.09
C ALA A 38 6.83 -3.73 0.06
N GLY A 39 6.95 -3.11 -1.12
CA GLY A 39 6.78 -1.68 -1.30
C GLY A 39 5.33 -1.21 -1.07
N VAL A 40 4.35 -1.96 -1.57
CA VAL A 40 2.92 -1.68 -1.34
C VAL A 40 2.58 -1.85 0.14
N GLU A 41 3.04 -2.94 0.78
CA GLU A 41 2.80 -3.19 2.20
C GLU A 41 3.34 -2.08 3.10
N ASN A 42 4.59 -1.68 2.88
CA ASN A 42 5.17 -0.60 3.67
C ASN A 42 4.44 0.74 3.45
N ASN A 43 3.98 1.01 2.22
CA ASN A 43 3.20 2.21 1.91
C ASN A 43 1.82 2.21 2.59
N VAL A 44 1.08 1.11 2.51
CA VAL A 44 -0.22 0.93 3.19
C VAL A 44 -0.07 1.15 4.70
N ARG A 45 0.96 0.53 5.29
CA ARG A 45 1.30 0.72 6.70
C ARG A 45 1.63 2.16 7.06
N LEU A 46 2.54 2.81 6.32
CA LEU A 46 2.91 4.21 6.60
C LEU A 46 1.72 5.16 6.45
N GLN A 47 0.86 4.95 5.46
CA GLN A 47 -0.32 5.79 5.22
C GLN A 47 -1.38 5.64 6.31
N SER A 48 -1.68 4.41 6.75
CA SER A 48 -2.60 4.20 7.87
C SER A 48 -2.13 4.87 9.16
N LEU A 49 -0.83 4.76 9.49
CA LEU A 49 -0.23 5.43 10.65
C LEU A 49 -0.27 6.95 10.51
N ARG A 50 -0.02 7.48 9.30
CA ARG A 50 -0.12 8.91 9.01
C ARG A 50 -1.53 9.43 9.22
N ILE A 51 -2.55 8.78 8.66
CA ILE A 51 -3.95 9.19 8.83
C ILE A 51 -4.35 9.12 10.32
N ALA A 52 -4.02 8.03 11.01
CA ALA A 52 -4.31 7.90 12.45
C ALA A 52 -3.61 8.99 13.28
N SER A 53 -2.36 9.33 12.95
CA SER A 53 -1.63 10.42 13.60
C SER A 53 -2.27 11.78 13.35
N VAL A 54 -2.73 12.07 12.12
CA VAL A 54 -3.43 13.33 11.82
C VAL A 54 -4.75 13.42 12.59
N ILE A 55 -5.52 12.33 12.67
CA ILE A 55 -6.74 12.29 13.50
C ILE A 55 -6.39 12.57 14.96
N ASN A 56 -5.32 11.97 15.47
CA ASN A 56 -4.85 12.17 16.84
C ASN A 56 -4.45 13.62 17.16
N ILE A 57 -3.96 14.34 16.15
CA ILE A 57 -3.64 15.77 16.27
C ILE A 57 -4.93 16.60 16.20
N ILE A 58 -5.79 16.34 15.21
CA ILE A 58 -7.00 17.14 14.97
C ILE A 58 -8.02 17.01 16.09
N GLN A 59 -8.16 15.84 16.70
CA GLN A 59 -9.09 15.66 17.82
C GLN A 59 -8.79 16.60 19.00
N ASN A 60 -7.54 17.05 19.14
CA ASN A 60 -7.08 18.00 20.16
C ASN A 60 -6.89 19.43 19.62
N ALA A 61 -7.16 19.64 18.34
CA ALA A 61 -7.02 20.95 17.72
C ALA A 61 -8.25 21.84 17.98
N PRO A 62 -8.13 23.16 17.78
CA PRO A 62 -9.28 24.06 17.85
C PRO A 62 -10.40 23.66 16.88
N PRO A 63 -11.67 24.00 17.18
CA PRO A 63 -12.77 23.89 16.22
C PRO A 63 -12.41 24.57 14.89
N GLU A 64 -13.00 24.08 13.80
CA GLU A 64 -12.76 24.52 12.43
C GLU A 64 -11.36 24.20 11.87
N THR A 65 -10.52 23.49 12.63
CA THR A 65 -9.25 22.98 12.10
C THR A 65 -9.51 21.98 10.98
N LYS A 66 -8.90 22.23 9.81
CA LYS A 66 -9.02 21.39 8.62
C LYS A 66 -7.64 21.02 8.10
N THR A 67 -7.40 19.74 7.88
CA THR A 67 -6.17 19.23 7.26
C THR A 67 -6.50 18.33 6.09
N LEU A 68 -5.72 18.45 5.02
CA LEU A 68 -5.79 17.60 3.86
C LEU A 68 -4.78 16.44 4.03
N VAL A 69 -5.22 15.22 3.72
CA VAL A 69 -4.38 14.02 3.76
C VAL A 69 -4.48 13.28 2.43
N ASP A 70 -3.33 12.93 1.86
CA ASP A 70 -3.27 12.12 0.66
C ASP A 70 -3.60 10.66 0.96
N LEU A 71 -4.46 10.07 0.13
CA LEU A 71 -4.68 8.62 0.15
C LEU A 71 -3.61 7.90 -0.69
N PRO A 72 -3.37 6.60 -0.45
CA PRO A 72 -2.46 5.83 -1.28
C PRO A 72 -2.88 5.91 -2.77
N ARG A 73 -1.90 6.03 -3.67
CA ARG A 73 -2.17 6.14 -5.11
C ARG A 73 -2.55 4.81 -5.77
N SER A 74 -2.50 3.71 -5.03
CA SER A 74 -2.96 2.39 -5.47
C SER A 74 -4.44 2.21 -5.20
N ALA A 75 -5.06 1.23 -5.85
CA ALA A 75 -6.42 0.83 -5.52
C ALA A 75 -6.48 0.36 -4.06
N CYS A 76 -7.23 1.08 -3.23
CA CYS A 76 -7.46 0.71 -1.84
C CYS A 76 -8.81 1.17 -1.30
N ALA A 77 -9.20 0.56 -0.18
CA ALA A 77 -10.28 1.01 0.68
C ALA A 77 -9.68 1.48 2.01
N VAL A 78 -10.07 2.68 2.46
CA VAL A 78 -9.69 3.22 3.77
C VAL A 78 -10.93 3.25 4.65
N VAL A 79 -10.90 2.53 5.76
CA VAL A 79 -11.95 2.53 6.77
C VAL A 79 -11.44 3.32 7.96
N ILE A 80 -12.17 4.35 8.36
CA ILE A 80 -11.86 5.17 9.53
C ILE A 80 -12.98 4.98 10.53
N THR A 81 -12.62 4.62 11.76
CA THR A 81 -13.53 4.50 12.89
C THR A 81 -13.04 5.35 14.06
N LYS A 82 -13.80 5.41 15.15
CA LYS A 82 -13.32 6.00 16.40
C LYS A 82 -12.07 5.33 17.00
N ASP A 83 -11.83 4.05 16.71
CA ASP A 83 -10.80 3.25 17.37
C ASP A 83 -9.58 3.03 16.48
N PHE A 84 -9.75 3.06 15.16
CA PHE A 84 -8.70 2.72 14.21
C PHE A 84 -8.91 3.30 12.81
N VAL A 85 -7.80 3.41 12.09
CA VAL A 85 -7.75 3.54 10.63
C VAL A 85 -7.26 2.22 10.05
N GLU A 86 -7.98 1.68 9.09
CA GLU A 86 -7.59 0.49 8.33
C GLU A 86 -7.48 0.83 6.86
N ILE A 87 -6.39 0.41 6.22
CA ILE A 87 -6.23 0.52 4.76
C ILE A 87 -6.08 -0.89 4.20
N LYS A 88 -6.92 -1.22 3.21
CA LYS A 88 -6.86 -2.47 2.45
C LYS A 88 -6.50 -2.18 1.01
N SER A 89 -5.47 -2.83 0.48
CA SER A 89 -5.03 -2.71 -0.91
C SER A 89 -4.71 -4.08 -1.49
N ILE A 90 -4.70 -4.19 -2.82
CA ILE A 90 -4.34 -5.42 -3.53
C ILE A 90 -2.97 -5.18 -4.19
N SER A 91 -1.99 -6.01 -3.86
CA SER A 91 -0.69 -6.08 -4.55
C SER A 91 -0.57 -7.39 -5.30
N GLY A 92 -0.63 -7.34 -6.63
CA GLY A 92 -0.67 -8.54 -7.45
C GLY A 92 -1.88 -9.43 -7.12
N SER A 93 -1.62 -10.61 -6.55
CA SER A 93 -2.64 -11.57 -6.09
C SER A 93 -2.83 -11.60 -4.57
N LYS A 94 -2.16 -10.70 -3.83
CA LYS A 94 -2.22 -10.63 -2.37
C LYS A 94 -3.06 -9.44 -1.91
N GLU A 95 -3.93 -9.68 -0.94
CA GLU A 95 -4.55 -8.63 -0.16
C GLU A 95 -3.57 -8.19 0.93
N VAL A 96 -3.42 -6.88 1.07
CA VAL A 96 -2.57 -6.24 2.07
C VAL A 96 -3.44 -5.31 2.88
N ASP A 97 -3.58 -5.62 4.15
CA ASP A 97 -4.33 -4.83 5.11
C ASP A 97 -3.40 -4.33 6.22
N TYR A 98 -3.60 -3.08 6.64
CA TYR A 98 -2.97 -2.59 7.85
C TYR A 98 -3.92 -1.73 8.66
N LYS A 99 -3.91 -2.00 9.97
CA LYS A 99 -4.72 -1.31 10.96
C LYS A 99 -3.83 -0.51 11.90
N ALA A 100 -4.07 0.80 11.96
CA ALA A 100 -3.45 1.73 12.87
C ALA A 100 -4.47 2.18 13.93
N THR A 101 -4.10 2.12 15.20
CA THR A 101 -4.97 2.54 16.31
C THR A 101 -5.02 4.06 16.44
N ILE A 102 -6.21 4.59 16.70
CA ILE A 102 -6.44 5.98 17.08
C ILE A 102 -6.46 6.05 18.61
N ILE A 103 -5.86 7.10 19.17
CA ILE A 103 -5.86 7.32 20.62
C ILE A 103 -7.30 7.69 21.01
N GLN A 104 -7.90 6.88 21.87
CA GLN A 104 -9.25 7.13 22.36
C GLN A 104 -9.30 8.43 23.15
N THR A 105 -10.14 9.35 22.69
CA THR A 105 -10.45 10.63 23.34
C THR A 105 -11.96 10.80 23.44
N PRO A 106 -12.47 11.74 24.25
CA PRO A 106 -13.91 12.06 24.27
C PRO A 106 -14.42 12.67 22.96
N THR A 107 -13.54 13.01 22.01
CA THR A 107 -13.93 13.48 20.69
C THR A 107 -14.61 12.37 19.91
N LYS A 108 -15.84 12.64 19.47
CA LYS A 108 -16.58 11.83 18.52
C LYS A 108 -15.90 11.88 17.15
N ILE A 109 -15.60 10.72 16.61
CA ILE A 109 -15.12 10.54 15.24
C ILE A 109 -16.27 9.95 14.44
N ILE A 110 -16.61 10.57 13.31
CA ILE A 110 -17.64 10.05 12.41
C ILE A 110 -17.03 8.96 11.53
N ASP A 111 -17.42 7.72 11.77
CA ASP A 111 -16.95 6.57 11.00
C ASP A 111 -17.25 6.75 9.51
N THR A 112 -16.29 6.42 8.66
CA THR A 112 -16.40 6.61 7.21
C THR A 112 -15.56 5.61 6.44
N THR A 113 -15.80 5.50 5.14
CA THR A 113 -15.01 4.70 4.23
C THR A 113 -14.74 5.46 2.94
N PHE A 114 -13.48 5.44 2.50
CA PHE A 114 -13.04 6.06 1.25
C PHE A 114 -12.48 5.02 0.30
N ASN A 115 -12.61 5.28 -1.01
CA ASN A 115 -12.00 4.46 -2.04
C ASN A 115 -10.91 5.25 -2.74
N CYS A 116 -9.66 4.82 -2.60
CA CYS A 116 -8.49 5.53 -3.08
C CYS A 116 -8.43 5.71 -4.61
N MET A 117 -9.19 4.90 -5.37
CA MET A 117 -9.28 5.08 -6.83
C MET A 117 -10.16 6.27 -7.22
N LYS A 118 -11.10 6.66 -6.36
CA LYS A 118 -12.02 7.79 -6.58
C LYS A 118 -11.56 9.02 -5.80
N ASP A 119 -11.20 8.79 -4.55
CA ASP A 119 -10.80 9.82 -3.60
C ASP A 119 -9.27 9.86 -3.52
N LYS A 120 -8.66 10.89 -4.11
CA LYS A 120 -7.20 11.03 -4.06
C LYS A 120 -6.71 11.59 -2.74
N GLN A 121 -7.56 12.38 -2.09
CA GLN A 121 -7.26 13.07 -0.86
C GLN A 121 -8.55 13.20 -0.05
N ILE A 122 -8.39 13.30 1.26
CA ILE A 122 -9.49 13.52 2.19
C ILE A 122 -9.18 14.73 3.05
N PHE A 123 -10.22 15.50 3.34
CA PHE A 123 -10.21 16.48 4.40
C PHE A 123 -10.59 15.81 5.71
N ILE A 124 -9.80 16.08 6.73
CA ILE A 124 -10.10 15.77 8.13
C ILE A 124 -10.42 17.09 8.80
N LEU A 125 -11.63 17.22 9.32
CA LEU A 125 -12.19 18.46 9.83
C LEU A 125 -12.62 18.29 11.28
N LYS A 126 -12.18 19.18 12.16
CA LYS A 126 -12.78 19.37 13.48
C LYS A 126 -13.97 20.31 13.34
N THR A 127 -15.20 19.80 13.36
CA THR A 127 -16.40 20.63 13.12
C THR A 127 -16.82 21.43 14.34
N ASP A 128 -16.64 20.86 15.52
CA ASP A 128 -16.91 21.50 16.81
C ASP A 128 -15.87 21.04 17.85
N GLN A 129 -16.04 21.43 19.11
CA GLN A 129 -15.10 21.06 20.18
C GLN A 129 -14.92 19.55 20.36
N ASN A 130 -15.89 18.74 19.94
CA ASN A 130 -16.00 17.32 20.23
C ASN A 130 -16.24 16.44 18.99
N THR A 131 -16.23 16.97 17.76
CA THR A 131 -16.58 16.18 16.56
C THR A 131 -15.53 16.31 15.46
N VAL A 132 -15.08 15.17 14.92
CA VAL A 132 -14.22 15.07 13.74
C VAL A 132 -14.98 14.39 12.59
N GLU A 133 -14.98 15.04 11.44
CA GLU A 133 -15.61 14.60 10.21
C GLU A 133 -14.60 14.47 9.08
N PHE A 134 -15.00 13.73 8.05
CA PHE A 134 -14.17 13.44 6.90
C PHE A 134 -14.93 13.70 5.61
N GLN A 135 -14.26 14.31 4.64
CA GLN A 135 -14.84 14.61 3.33
C GLN A 135 -13.83 14.29 2.25
N SER A 136 -14.28 13.79 1.10
CA SER A 136 -13.42 13.74 -0.08
C SER A 136 -13.11 15.16 -0.55
N ALA A 137 -11.87 15.38 -1.01
CA ALA A 137 -11.40 16.68 -1.48
C ALA A 137 -11.77 16.97 -2.93
#